data_AF-A0A7J7NV56-F1
#
_entry.id   AF-A0A7J7NV56-F1
#
_cell.length_a   1.000
_cell.length_b   1.000
_cell.length_c   1.000
_cell.angle_alpha   90.00
_cell.angle_beta   90.00
_cell.angle_gamma   90.00
#
_symmetry.space_group_name_H-M   'P 1'
#
loop_
_entity.id
_entity.type
_entity.pdbx_description
1 polymer ?
#
loop_
_entity_poly.entity_id
_entity_poly.type
_entity_poly.pdbx_seq_one_letter_code
_entity_poly.pdbx_strand_id
1 'polypeptide(L)'
;MLKLTEEAVGNFFEIPIGISDDLVQELADGLEKVATFRLIFLDSNTAFCDSLYVGDVTNAKICPALRNLKKNLTFLAAIVTDRAQPLAVKEVMKASFEAFLMTLLAGGSTRIFLKLDHEMILEDFKSLKCVFCSYGEGLVAEEVVDKEAKIIEGVVELMGQPIDQLVEDFSIAACKASGMGMIGTGQKLPMPPTTGRWNRADANTILRVLYYRNDIVANHFLKTTFQLAKRR
;
A
#
# COMPACT_ATOMS: atom_id res chain seq x y z
N MET A 1 -27.22 33.73 54.02
CA MET A 1 -27.82 32.49 53.50
C MET A 1 -27.74 32.40 51.97
N LEU A 2 -28.08 33.46 51.21
CA LEU A 2 -28.03 33.43 49.72
C LEU A 2 -26.61 33.38 49.10
N LYS A 3 -25.57 33.92 49.76
CA LYS A 3 -24.19 33.89 49.22
C LYS A 3 -23.54 32.50 49.25
N LEU A 4 -23.84 31.68 50.24
CA LEU A 4 -23.27 30.33 50.38
C LEU A 4 -23.87 29.34 49.36
N THR A 5 -25.09 29.60 48.90
CA THR A 5 -25.78 28.76 47.92
C THR A 5 -25.39 29.07 46.47
N GLU A 6 -25.02 30.31 46.14
CA GLU A 6 -24.48 30.63 44.80
C GLU A 6 -23.05 30.11 44.61
N GLU A 7 -22.20 30.21 45.64
CA GLU A 7 -20.82 29.72 45.61
C GLU A 7 -20.77 28.18 45.48
N ALA A 8 -21.68 27.47 46.16
CA ALA A 8 -21.79 26.02 46.08
C ALA A 8 -22.34 25.52 44.73
N VAL A 9 -23.20 26.29 44.05
CA VAL A 9 -23.74 25.94 42.73
C VAL A 9 -22.75 26.28 41.61
N GLY A 10 -21.97 27.37 41.75
CA GLY A 10 -20.86 27.70 40.83
C GLY A 10 -19.79 26.60 40.80
N ASN A 11 -19.41 26.07 41.97
CA ASN A 11 -18.43 25.00 42.09
C ASN A 11 -18.96 23.60 41.72
N PHE A 12 -20.30 23.44 41.57
CA PHE A 12 -20.92 22.15 41.22
C PHE A 12 -20.98 21.91 39.70
N PHE A 13 -20.88 22.97 38.88
CA PHE A 13 -20.86 22.90 37.41
C PHE A 13 -19.47 23.06 36.80
N GLU A 14 -18.48 23.57 37.56
CA GLU A 14 -17.08 23.42 37.19
C GLU A 14 -16.61 22.01 37.55
N ILE A 15 -16.93 21.04 36.68
CA ILE A 15 -16.12 19.82 36.63
C ILE A 15 -14.76 20.29 36.11
N PRO A 16 -13.67 20.28 36.91
CA PRO A 16 -12.35 20.45 36.36
C PRO A 16 -12.07 19.12 35.67
N ILE A 17 -12.49 18.97 34.42
CA ILE A 17 -11.74 18.11 33.51
C ILE A 17 -10.45 18.88 33.32
N GLY A 18 -9.54 18.74 34.29
CA GLY A 18 -8.19 19.25 34.21
C GLY A 18 -7.50 18.48 33.11
N ILE A 19 -7.78 18.85 31.87
CA ILE A 19 -6.88 18.57 30.77
C ILE A 19 -5.65 19.40 31.13
N SER A 20 -4.67 18.78 31.77
CA SER A 20 -3.44 19.48 32.13
C SER A 20 -2.84 20.04 30.85
N ASP A 21 -2.17 21.19 30.94
CA ASP A 21 -1.44 21.74 29.80
C ASP A 21 -0.46 20.69 29.21
N ASP A 22 0.07 19.81 30.06
CA ASP A 22 0.87 18.64 29.64
C ASP A 22 0.08 17.66 28.74
N LEU A 23 -1.19 17.37 29.05
CA LEU A 23 -2.04 16.49 28.25
C LEU A 23 -2.48 17.17 26.95
N VAL A 24 -2.76 18.47 26.98
CA VAL A 24 -3.01 19.27 25.77
C VAL A 24 -1.78 19.26 24.88
N GLN A 25 -0.59 19.44 25.47
CA GLN A 25 0.67 19.47 24.73
C GLN A 25 1.01 18.08 24.18
N GLU A 26 0.82 16.99 24.93
CA GLU A 26 1.00 15.62 24.44
C GLU A 26 0.04 15.30 23.28
N LEU A 27 -1.22 15.72 23.36
CA LEU A 27 -2.21 15.53 22.31
C LEU A 27 -1.91 16.39 21.08
N ALA A 28 -1.47 17.63 21.26
CA ALA A 28 -1.06 18.53 20.18
C ALA A 28 0.20 18.00 19.48
N ASP A 29 1.20 17.57 20.25
CA ASP A 29 2.39 16.89 19.75
C ASP A 29 2.02 15.62 18.99
N GLY A 30 1.11 14.80 19.54
CA GLY A 30 0.60 13.60 18.89
C GLY A 30 -0.11 13.91 17.58
N LEU A 31 -0.93 14.96 17.55
CA LEU A 31 -1.67 15.39 16.37
C LEU A 31 -0.76 16.00 15.30
N GLU A 32 0.23 16.81 15.68
CA GLU A 32 1.24 17.37 14.78
C GLU A 32 2.10 16.25 14.17
N LYS A 33 2.52 15.28 15.00
CA LYS A 33 3.24 14.09 14.53
C LYS A 33 2.39 13.30 13.54
N VAL A 34 1.12 13.03 13.86
CA VAL A 34 0.18 12.34 12.95
C VAL A 34 -0.07 13.14 11.67
N ALA A 35 -0.24 14.46 11.74
CA ALA A 35 -0.45 15.31 10.58
C ALA A 35 0.80 15.34 9.68
N THR A 36 1.99 15.39 10.27
CA THR A 36 3.25 15.37 9.54
C THR A 36 3.52 14.00 8.93
N PHE A 37 3.23 12.91 9.64
CA PHE A 37 3.26 11.56 9.07
C PHE A 37 2.31 11.41 7.90
N ARG A 38 1.08 11.94 8.01
CA ARG A 38 0.10 11.91 6.93
C ARG A 38 0.55 12.76 5.74
N LEU A 39 1.19 13.90 5.96
CA LEU A 39 1.75 14.74 4.89
C LEU A 39 2.91 14.06 4.17
N ILE A 40 3.88 13.51 4.92
CA ILE A 40 5.01 12.76 4.36
C ILE A 40 4.53 11.52 3.60
N PHE A 41 3.55 10.81 4.16
CA PHE A 41 2.91 9.70 3.49
C PHE A 41 2.21 10.14 2.21
N LEU A 42 1.42 11.22 2.27
CA LEU A 42 0.67 11.72 1.14
C LEU A 42 1.61 12.14 0.00
N ASP A 43 2.69 12.88 0.31
CA ASP A 43 3.68 13.32 -0.68
C ASP A 43 4.48 12.14 -1.28
N SER A 44 4.78 11.13 -0.46
CA SER A 44 5.37 9.89 -0.97
C SER A 44 4.38 9.17 -1.89
N ASN A 45 3.11 9.07 -1.47
CA ASN A 45 2.05 8.39 -2.20
C ASN A 45 1.72 9.08 -3.54
N THR A 46 1.69 10.41 -3.60
CA THR A 46 1.52 11.14 -4.87
C THR A 46 2.68 10.87 -5.82
N ALA A 47 3.93 10.84 -5.33
CA ALA A 47 5.06 10.49 -6.18
C ALA A 47 4.90 9.09 -6.81
N PHE A 48 4.43 8.10 -6.05
CA PHE A 48 4.11 6.78 -6.60
C PHE A 48 2.91 6.85 -7.56
N CYS A 49 1.77 7.37 -7.10
CA CYS A 49 0.50 7.36 -7.82
C CYS A 49 0.48 8.20 -9.09
N ASP A 50 1.25 9.27 -9.17
CA ASP A 50 1.20 10.22 -10.29
C ASP A 50 2.36 10.05 -11.26
N SER A 51 3.46 9.40 -10.86
CA SER A 51 4.68 9.33 -11.70
C SER A 51 5.19 7.93 -11.99
N LEU A 52 5.17 7.00 -11.02
CA LEU A 52 5.76 5.68 -11.21
C LEU A 52 5.01 4.90 -12.29
N TYR A 53 5.71 4.39 -13.30
CA TYR A 53 5.20 3.57 -14.42
C TYR A 53 4.08 4.18 -15.26
N VAL A 54 3.87 5.50 -15.17
CA VAL A 54 2.92 6.19 -16.05
C VAL A 54 3.46 6.15 -17.48
N GLY A 55 2.65 5.63 -18.40
CA GLY A 55 3.06 5.38 -19.79
C GLY A 55 3.77 4.04 -19.93
N ASP A 56 4.99 3.93 -19.40
CA ASP A 56 5.79 2.70 -19.47
C ASP A 56 6.80 2.57 -18.32
N VAL A 57 7.28 1.34 -18.08
CA VAL A 57 8.20 1.04 -16.99
C VAL A 57 9.62 1.57 -17.25
N THR A 58 10.06 1.63 -18.51
CA THR A 58 11.44 2.04 -18.85
C THR A 58 11.71 3.51 -18.56
N ASN A 59 10.74 4.38 -18.83
CA ASN A 59 10.90 5.83 -18.74
C ASN A 59 10.42 6.39 -17.39
N ALA A 60 9.49 5.71 -16.72
CA ALA A 60 8.89 6.17 -15.48
C ALA A 60 9.33 5.29 -14.28
N LYS A 61 10.64 5.22 -14.04
CA LYS A 61 11.28 4.41 -12.98
C LYS A 61 11.01 4.94 -11.57
N ILE A 62 11.26 4.10 -10.55
CA ILE A 62 11.07 4.46 -9.13
C ILE A 62 12.05 5.51 -8.59
N CYS A 63 13.20 5.69 -9.23
CA CYS A 63 14.29 6.53 -8.73
C CYS A 63 13.87 7.94 -8.23
N PRO A 64 13.01 8.70 -8.93
CA PRO A 64 12.53 10.00 -8.44
C PRO A 64 11.73 9.87 -7.13
N ALA A 65 10.82 8.90 -7.02
CA ALA A 65 10.06 8.65 -5.80
C ALA A 65 10.96 8.27 -4.63
N LEU A 66 12.02 7.47 -4.87
CA LEU A 66 13.00 7.12 -3.82
C LEU A 66 13.78 8.34 -3.33
N ARG A 67 14.10 9.31 -4.20
CA ARG A 67 14.76 10.55 -3.78
C ARG A 67 13.86 11.38 -2.87
N ASN A 68 12.58 11.49 -3.19
CA ASN A 68 11.61 12.19 -2.34
C ASN A 68 11.43 11.47 -1.00
N LEU A 69 11.28 10.14 -1.04
CA LEU A 69 11.18 9.32 0.17
C LEU A 69 12.39 9.51 1.10
N LYS A 70 13.62 9.47 0.57
CA LYS A 70 14.84 9.71 1.37
C LYS A 70 14.85 11.09 2.02
N LYS A 71 14.48 12.15 1.27
CA LYS A 71 14.36 13.50 1.83
C LYS A 71 13.31 13.56 2.94
N ASN A 72 12.16 12.93 2.71
CA ASN A 72 11.06 12.90 3.67
C ASN A 72 11.44 12.14 4.95
N LEU A 73 12.20 11.06 4.84
CA LEU A 73 12.76 10.33 5.98
C LEU A 73 13.76 11.19 6.76
N THR A 74 14.69 11.88 6.08
CA THR A 74 15.62 12.82 6.74
C THR A 74 14.89 13.94 7.46
N PHE A 75 13.84 14.51 6.84
CA PHE A 75 13.01 15.54 7.46
C PHE A 75 12.28 15.00 8.70
N LEU A 76 11.72 13.78 8.61
CA LEU A 76 11.09 13.10 9.72
C LEU A 76 12.05 12.96 10.92
N ALA A 77 13.29 12.54 10.69
CA ALA A 77 14.27 12.42 11.78
C ALA A 77 14.63 13.76 12.42
N ALA A 78 14.53 14.88 11.69
CA ALA A 78 14.82 16.20 12.23
C ALA A 78 13.71 16.75 13.15
N ILE A 79 12.47 16.28 12.99
CA ILE A 79 11.30 16.83 13.69
C ILE A 79 10.67 15.85 14.68
N VAL A 80 10.86 14.54 14.49
CA VAL A 80 10.31 13.50 15.35
C VAL A 80 11.36 13.11 16.39
N THR A 81 10.92 12.98 17.65
CA THR A 81 11.77 12.55 18.75
C THR A 81 12.33 11.14 18.52
N ASP A 82 13.55 10.88 19.02
CA ASP A 82 14.24 9.58 18.85
C ASP A 82 13.37 8.38 19.25
N ARG A 83 12.53 8.53 20.28
CA ARG A 83 11.62 7.47 20.74
C ARG A 83 10.51 7.15 19.76
N ALA A 84 10.06 8.12 18.96
CA ALA A 84 8.97 7.97 18.01
C ALA A 84 9.46 7.64 16.59
N GLN A 85 10.74 7.89 16.27
CA GLN A 85 11.32 7.61 14.95
C GLN A 85 11.16 6.15 14.49
N PRO A 86 11.39 5.10 15.33
CA PRO A 86 11.19 3.71 14.91
C PRO A 86 9.77 3.41 14.39
N LEU A 87 8.75 3.87 15.12
CA LEU A 87 7.35 3.68 14.74
C LEU A 87 7.01 4.45 13.47
N ALA A 88 7.48 5.68 13.41
CA ALA A 88 7.29 6.56 12.27
C ALA A 88 7.86 5.99 10.97
N VAL A 89 9.14 5.56 10.99
CA VAL A 89 9.81 4.98 9.81
C VAL A 89 9.13 3.68 9.40
N LYS A 90 8.71 2.85 10.36
CA LYS A 90 7.95 1.62 10.08
C LYS A 90 6.62 1.90 9.37
N GLU A 91 5.87 2.91 9.79
CA GLU A 91 4.60 3.24 9.15
C GLU A 91 4.82 3.85 7.76
N VAL A 92 5.82 4.72 7.57
CA VAL A 92 6.22 5.22 6.24
C VAL A 92 6.66 4.08 5.31
N MET A 93 7.37 3.07 5.83
CA MET A 93 7.75 1.87 5.07
C MET A 93 6.54 1.12 4.54
N LYS A 94 5.62 0.74 5.42
CA LYS A 94 4.39 0.02 5.04
C LYS A 94 3.58 0.81 4.03
N ALA A 95 3.43 2.10 4.28
CA ALA A 95 2.79 3.04 3.38
C ALA A 95 3.42 3.05 1.98
N SER A 96 4.75 3.10 1.89
CA SER A 96 5.48 3.12 0.62
C SER A 96 5.34 1.80 -0.13
N PHE A 97 5.34 0.68 0.59
CA PHE A 97 5.09 -0.65 0.02
C PHE A 97 3.66 -0.79 -0.50
N GLU A 98 2.66 -0.30 0.25
CA GLU A 98 1.27 -0.28 -0.19
C GLU A 98 1.09 0.62 -1.42
N ALA A 99 1.70 1.81 -1.44
CA ALA A 99 1.64 2.70 -2.61
C ALA A 99 2.27 2.05 -3.87
N PHE A 100 3.37 1.31 -3.70
CA PHE A 100 3.96 0.53 -4.77
C PHE A 100 3.02 -0.58 -5.27
N LEU A 101 2.37 -1.33 -4.37
CA LEU A 101 1.35 -2.32 -4.74
C LEU A 101 0.16 -1.70 -5.47
N MET A 102 -0.33 -0.55 -4.99
CA MET A 102 -1.45 0.15 -5.60
C MET A 102 -1.10 0.65 -7.00
N THR A 103 0.14 1.08 -7.23
CA THR A 103 0.65 1.41 -8.57
C THR A 103 0.54 0.21 -9.53
N LEU A 104 0.84 -1.00 -9.05
CA LEU A 104 0.82 -2.22 -9.85
C LEU A 104 -0.60 -2.79 -10.06
N LEU A 105 -1.45 -2.73 -9.03
CA LEU A 105 -2.71 -3.47 -8.96
C LEU A 105 -3.95 -2.59 -9.10
N ALA A 106 -3.80 -1.27 -9.04
CA ALA A 106 -4.87 -0.29 -9.05
C ALA A 106 -4.46 1.04 -9.71
N GLY A 107 -3.43 1.01 -10.55
CA GLY A 107 -2.73 2.20 -11.04
C GLY A 107 -3.45 3.03 -12.10
N GLY A 108 -4.69 2.72 -12.44
CA GLY A 108 -5.46 3.43 -13.47
C GLY A 108 -5.05 3.07 -14.91
N SER A 109 -5.75 3.62 -15.90
CA SER A 109 -5.53 3.24 -17.32
C SER A 109 -4.24 3.75 -17.93
N THR A 110 -3.48 4.60 -17.22
CA THR A 110 -2.19 5.13 -17.68
C THR A 110 -1.03 4.18 -17.43
N ARG A 111 -1.28 3.05 -16.76
CA ARG A 111 -0.28 2.03 -16.46
C ARG A 111 -0.65 0.72 -17.09
N ILE A 112 0.29 0.17 -17.83
CA ILE A 112 0.14 -1.08 -18.56
C ILE A 112 1.49 -1.79 -18.47
N PHE A 113 1.48 -3.08 -18.14
CA PHE A 113 2.71 -3.83 -17.89
C PHE A 113 2.90 -4.98 -18.90
N LEU A 114 4.11 -5.15 -19.39
CA LEU A 114 4.54 -6.30 -20.16
C LEU A 114 5.21 -7.34 -19.24
N LYS A 115 5.28 -8.59 -19.71
CA LYS A 115 6.05 -9.63 -18.99
C LYS A 115 7.53 -9.22 -18.83
N LEU A 116 8.09 -8.57 -19.86
CA LEU A 116 9.48 -8.14 -19.90
C LEU A 116 9.79 -7.03 -18.88
N ASP A 117 8.77 -6.32 -18.40
CA ASP A 117 8.96 -5.28 -17.39
C ASP A 117 9.27 -5.85 -16.00
N HIS A 118 9.05 -7.16 -15.79
CA HIS A 118 9.21 -7.81 -14.49
C HIS A 118 10.57 -7.56 -13.84
N GLU A 119 11.68 -7.71 -14.59
CA GLU A 119 13.02 -7.52 -14.04
C GLU A 119 13.22 -6.08 -13.54
N MET A 120 12.79 -5.10 -14.33
CA MET A 120 12.85 -3.68 -13.96
C MET A 120 11.98 -3.36 -12.75
N ILE A 121 10.79 -3.94 -12.65
CA ILE A 121 9.88 -3.76 -11.49
C ILE A 121 10.50 -4.40 -10.24
N LEU A 122 11.11 -5.57 -10.38
CA LEU A 122 11.80 -6.27 -9.30
C LEU A 122 12.99 -5.48 -8.78
N GLU A 123 13.82 -4.92 -9.66
CA GLU A 123 14.93 -4.04 -9.29
C GLU A 123 14.46 -2.76 -8.60
N ASP A 124 13.37 -2.16 -9.09
CA ASP A 124 12.78 -0.97 -8.48
C ASP A 124 12.27 -1.28 -7.07
N PHE A 125 11.59 -2.42 -6.89
CA PHE A 125 11.15 -2.84 -5.56
C PHE A 125 12.33 -3.15 -4.62
N LYS A 126 13.38 -3.84 -5.10
CA LYS A 126 14.61 -4.08 -4.32
C LYS A 126 15.23 -2.76 -3.87
N SER A 127 15.25 -1.76 -4.74
CA SER A 127 15.75 -0.42 -4.42
C SER A 127 14.90 0.27 -3.35
N LEU A 128 13.58 0.15 -3.40
CA LEU A 128 12.67 0.65 -2.37
C LEU A 128 12.90 -0.04 -1.01
N LYS A 129 12.97 -1.37 -1.01
CA LYS A 129 13.27 -2.17 0.19
C LYS A 129 14.61 -1.74 0.81
N CYS A 130 15.63 -1.55 -0.01
CA CYS A 130 16.96 -1.12 0.42
C CYS A 130 16.96 0.26 1.11
N VAL A 131 16.06 1.18 0.75
CA VAL A 131 15.92 2.46 1.48
C VAL A 131 15.63 2.21 2.96
N PHE A 132 14.74 1.27 3.28
CA PHE A 132 14.39 0.99 4.67
C PHE A 132 15.37 0.06 5.38
N CYS A 133 16.11 -0.79 4.66
CA CYS A 133 17.22 -1.53 5.26
C CYS A 133 18.38 -0.59 5.65
N SER A 134 18.73 0.36 4.78
CA SER A 134 19.86 1.27 4.99
C SER A 134 19.53 2.45 5.92
N TYR A 135 18.39 3.12 5.70
CA TYR A 135 17.96 4.24 6.55
C TYR A 135 17.34 3.77 7.86
N GLY A 136 16.64 2.63 7.82
CA GLY A 136 16.02 2.03 8.99
C GLY A 136 16.99 1.22 9.84
N GLU A 137 18.28 1.18 9.54
CA GLU A 137 19.27 0.47 10.35
C GLU A 137 19.22 1.01 11.79
N GLY A 138 18.91 0.12 12.74
CA GLY A 138 18.69 0.49 14.15
C GLY A 138 17.31 1.10 14.48
N LEU A 139 16.50 1.47 13.49
CA LEU A 139 15.13 1.99 13.67
C LEU A 139 14.05 0.94 13.37
N VAL A 140 14.26 0.08 12.37
CA VAL A 140 13.36 -0.99 11.96
C VAL A 140 14.18 -2.27 11.82
N ALA A 141 13.78 -3.33 12.54
CA ALA A 141 14.44 -4.63 12.43
C ALA A 141 14.30 -5.19 11.01
N GLU A 142 15.38 -5.76 10.46
CA GLU A 142 15.43 -6.28 9.09
C GLU A 142 14.34 -7.34 8.85
N GLU A 143 14.05 -8.17 9.85
CA GLU A 143 13.01 -9.20 9.77
C GLU A 143 11.60 -8.60 9.59
N VAL A 144 11.38 -7.39 10.11
CA VAL A 144 10.11 -6.66 9.90
C VAL A 144 10.03 -6.15 8.47
N VAL A 145 11.13 -5.60 7.94
CA VAL A 145 11.20 -5.15 6.54
C VAL A 145 10.95 -6.33 5.60
N ASP A 146 11.63 -7.45 5.82
CA ASP A 146 11.48 -8.67 5.03
C ASP A 146 10.08 -9.25 5.09
N LYS A 147 9.48 -9.29 6.29
CA LYS A 147 8.12 -9.81 6.45
C LYS A 147 7.10 -9.01 5.63
N GLU A 148 7.17 -7.69 5.69
CA GLU A 148 6.26 -6.82 4.92
C GLU A 148 6.58 -6.92 3.42
N ALA A 149 7.86 -6.97 3.05
CA ALA A 149 8.32 -7.05 1.66
C ALA A 149 7.83 -8.31 0.93
N LYS A 150 7.72 -9.45 1.62
CA LYS A 150 7.27 -10.74 1.04
C LYS A 150 5.95 -10.66 0.27
N ILE A 151 5.02 -9.82 0.72
CA ILE A 151 3.74 -9.62 0.04
C ILE A 151 3.97 -9.02 -1.36
N ILE A 152 4.83 -8.01 -1.42
CA ILE A 152 5.16 -7.28 -2.64
C ILE A 152 6.00 -8.14 -3.56
N GLU A 153 7.00 -8.85 -3.02
CA GLU A 153 7.81 -9.82 -3.77
C GLU A 153 6.90 -10.85 -4.46
N GLY A 154 5.92 -11.41 -3.74
CA GLY A 154 4.96 -12.34 -4.32
C GLY A 154 4.10 -11.74 -5.45
N VAL A 155 3.70 -10.46 -5.34
CA VAL A 155 2.95 -9.77 -6.42
C VAL A 155 3.86 -9.46 -7.62
N VAL A 156 5.10 -9.03 -7.36
CA VAL A 156 6.09 -8.77 -8.42
C VAL A 156 6.44 -10.06 -9.16
N GLU A 157 6.51 -11.21 -8.48
CA GLU A 157 6.67 -12.52 -9.11
C GLU A 157 5.52 -12.84 -10.09
N LEU A 158 4.27 -12.55 -9.73
CA LEU A 158 3.13 -12.70 -10.65
C LEU A 158 3.32 -11.86 -11.93
N MET A 159 3.93 -10.68 -11.83
CA MET A 159 4.22 -9.84 -13.00
C MET A 159 5.19 -10.49 -13.99
N GLY A 160 6.03 -11.43 -13.55
CA GLY A 160 6.95 -12.20 -14.39
C GLY A 160 6.37 -13.50 -14.96
N GLN A 161 5.21 -13.95 -14.46
CA GLN A 161 4.64 -15.22 -14.87
C GLN A 161 4.13 -15.22 -16.32
N PRO A 162 4.23 -16.36 -17.03
CA PRO A 162 3.50 -16.61 -18.27
C PRO A 162 1.99 -16.44 -18.08
N ILE A 163 1.30 -15.99 -19.13
CA ILE A 163 -0.12 -15.60 -19.02
C ILE A 163 -1.05 -16.81 -18.85
N ASP A 164 -0.68 -17.92 -19.47
CA ASP A 164 -1.29 -19.24 -19.34
C ASP A 164 -1.27 -19.73 -17.88
N GLN A 165 -0.11 -19.63 -17.21
CA GLN A 165 -0.01 -19.96 -15.79
C GLN A 165 -0.87 -19.02 -14.91
N LEU A 166 -0.86 -17.71 -15.19
CA LEU A 166 -1.68 -16.75 -14.43
C LEU A 166 -3.19 -17.05 -14.55
N VAL A 167 -3.65 -17.46 -15.74
CA VAL A 167 -5.05 -17.84 -15.97
C VAL A 167 -5.40 -19.15 -15.24
N GLU A 168 -4.50 -20.13 -15.24
CA GLU A 168 -4.67 -21.38 -14.49
C GLU A 168 -4.72 -21.11 -12.98
N ASP A 169 -3.74 -20.39 -12.44
CA ASP A 169 -3.64 -20.04 -11.03
C ASP A 169 -4.86 -19.25 -10.56
N PHE A 170 -5.31 -18.28 -11.37
CA PHE A 170 -6.54 -17.54 -11.12
C PHE A 170 -7.76 -18.49 -11.06
N SER A 171 -7.88 -19.41 -12.01
CA SER A 171 -9.01 -20.34 -12.08
C SER A 171 -9.04 -21.23 -10.83
N ILE A 172 -7.89 -21.76 -10.40
CA ILE A 172 -7.76 -22.55 -9.18
C ILE A 172 -8.15 -21.73 -7.94
N ALA A 173 -7.62 -20.50 -7.82
CA ALA A 173 -7.88 -19.63 -6.68
C ALA A 173 -9.36 -19.20 -6.59
N ALA A 174 -9.97 -18.85 -7.74
CA ALA A 174 -11.37 -18.47 -7.82
C ALA A 174 -12.30 -19.64 -7.46
N CYS A 175 -12.01 -20.86 -7.92
CA CYS A 175 -12.80 -22.05 -7.55
C CYS A 175 -12.76 -22.30 -6.03
N LYS A 176 -11.55 -22.31 -5.46
CA LYS A 176 -11.34 -22.51 -4.01
C LYS A 176 -12.08 -21.46 -3.18
N ALA A 177 -11.98 -20.18 -3.55
CA ALA A 177 -12.64 -19.09 -2.83
C ALA A 177 -14.18 -19.19 -2.88
N SER A 178 -14.72 -19.84 -3.90
CA SER A 178 -16.17 -19.96 -4.13
C SER A 178 -16.77 -21.24 -3.54
N GLY A 179 -15.95 -22.12 -2.96
CA GLY A 179 -16.39 -23.46 -2.53
C GLY A 179 -16.82 -24.36 -3.69
N MET A 180 -16.47 -24.01 -4.93
CA MET A 180 -16.82 -24.75 -6.13
C MET A 180 -15.76 -25.84 -6.38
N GLY A 181 -16.20 -27.09 -6.63
CA GLY A 181 -15.29 -28.18 -7.03
C GLY A 181 -14.58 -27.91 -8.35
N MET A 182 -13.67 -28.82 -8.77
CA MET A 182 -12.92 -28.68 -10.03
C MET A 182 -13.89 -28.46 -11.21
N ILE A 183 -13.80 -27.30 -11.85
CA ILE A 183 -14.75 -26.88 -12.89
C ILE A 183 -14.52 -27.65 -14.19
N GLY A 184 -15.58 -28.24 -14.73
CA GLY A 184 -15.61 -28.74 -16.12
C GLY A 184 -15.70 -27.59 -17.13
N THR A 185 -15.22 -27.82 -18.35
CA THR A 185 -15.21 -26.85 -19.45
C THR A 185 -16.59 -26.20 -19.65
N GLY A 186 -16.72 -24.90 -19.36
CA GLY A 186 -17.90 -24.09 -19.71
C GLY A 186 -18.65 -23.40 -18.56
N GLN A 187 -18.32 -23.63 -17.28
CA GLN A 187 -18.91 -22.81 -16.19
C GLN A 187 -18.19 -21.47 -16.02
N LYS A 188 -18.97 -20.39 -15.88
CA LYS A 188 -18.47 -19.02 -15.73
C LYS A 188 -17.84 -18.86 -14.34
N LEU A 189 -16.54 -18.57 -14.30
CA LEU A 189 -15.84 -18.29 -13.04
C LEU A 189 -16.49 -17.08 -12.35
N PRO A 190 -16.68 -17.12 -11.02
CA PRO A 190 -17.24 -15.99 -10.28
C PRO A 190 -16.23 -14.86 -10.16
N MET A 191 -16.74 -13.62 -10.06
CA MET A 191 -15.91 -12.47 -9.75
C MET A 191 -15.43 -12.57 -8.30
N PRO A 192 -14.12 -12.55 -8.03
CA PRO A 192 -13.61 -12.61 -6.67
C PRO A 192 -13.95 -11.32 -5.89
N PRO A 193 -14.22 -11.40 -4.58
CA PRO A 193 -14.42 -10.20 -3.76
C PRO A 193 -13.12 -9.41 -3.63
N THR A 194 -13.23 -8.09 -3.46
CA THR A 194 -12.06 -7.28 -3.04
C THR A 194 -11.83 -7.52 -1.56
N THR A 195 -10.78 -8.27 -1.23
CA THR A 195 -10.46 -8.69 0.15
C THR A 195 -9.74 -7.62 0.96
N GLY A 196 -9.29 -6.54 0.32
CA GLY A 196 -8.45 -5.51 0.95
C GLY A 196 -7.10 -6.03 1.41
N ARG A 197 -6.71 -7.24 0.98
CA ARG A 197 -5.44 -7.87 1.31
C ARG A 197 -4.79 -8.39 0.04
N TRP A 198 -3.59 -7.92 -0.24
CA TRP A 198 -2.82 -8.39 -1.38
C TRP A 198 -2.07 -9.67 -1.03
N ASN A 199 -2.17 -10.66 -1.90
CA ASN A 199 -1.45 -11.93 -1.75
C ASN A 199 -1.32 -12.63 -3.10
N ARG A 200 -0.17 -13.24 -3.38
CA ARG A 200 0.05 -13.94 -4.66
C ARG A 200 -0.91 -15.11 -4.94
N ALA A 201 -1.50 -15.71 -3.91
CA ALA A 201 -2.47 -16.79 -4.02
C ALA A 201 -3.94 -16.30 -3.98
N ASP A 202 -4.17 -15.00 -3.79
CA ASP A 202 -5.50 -14.41 -3.76
C ASP A 202 -6.03 -14.16 -5.18
N ALA A 203 -7.26 -14.61 -5.44
CA ALA A 203 -7.87 -14.53 -6.75
C ALA A 203 -8.05 -13.09 -7.25
N ASN A 204 -8.39 -12.15 -6.36
CA ASN A 204 -8.55 -10.74 -6.74
C ASN A 204 -7.21 -10.07 -7.07
N THR A 205 -6.13 -10.47 -6.40
CA THR A 205 -4.76 -10.03 -6.72
C THR A 205 -4.34 -10.53 -8.10
N ILE A 206 -4.49 -11.82 -8.39
CA ILE A 206 -4.14 -12.39 -9.71
C ILE A 206 -5.01 -11.78 -10.82
N LEU A 207 -6.31 -11.57 -10.57
CA LEU A 207 -7.21 -10.91 -11.53
C LEU A 207 -6.74 -9.50 -11.88
N ARG A 208 -6.26 -8.74 -10.90
CA ARG A 208 -5.72 -7.40 -11.13
C ARG A 208 -4.43 -7.45 -11.94
N VAL A 209 -3.53 -8.39 -11.66
CA VAL A 209 -2.34 -8.62 -12.50
C VAL A 209 -2.75 -8.95 -13.94
N LEU A 210 -3.68 -9.87 -14.15
CA LEU A 210 -4.23 -10.19 -15.47
C LEU A 210 -4.82 -8.94 -16.15
N TYR A 211 -5.50 -8.07 -15.40
CA TYR A 211 -6.09 -6.84 -15.90
C TYR A 211 -5.04 -5.81 -16.34
N TYR A 212 -3.93 -5.65 -15.62
CA TYR A 212 -2.90 -4.67 -16.00
C TYR A 212 -1.82 -5.21 -16.95
N ARG A 213 -1.71 -6.54 -17.13
CA ARG A 213 -0.77 -7.18 -18.07
C ARG A 213 -1.22 -7.04 -19.54
N ASN A 214 -0.47 -6.34 -20.38
CA ASN A 214 -0.78 -6.20 -21.81
C ASN A 214 -0.53 -7.49 -22.58
N ASP A 215 -1.55 -8.32 -22.67
CA ASP A 215 -1.48 -9.61 -23.33
C ASP A 215 -2.83 -9.94 -23.98
N ILE A 216 -2.78 -10.44 -25.21
CA ILE A 216 -3.98 -10.75 -26.00
C ILE A 216 -4.79 -11.88 -25.36
N VAL A 217 -4.12 -12.89 -24.80
CA VAL A 217 -4.76 -14.02 -24.11
C VAL A 217 -5.44 -13.54 -22.83
N ALA A 218 -4.77 -12.67 -22.06
CA ALA A 218 -5.37 -12.05 -20.87
C ALA A 218 -6.64 -11.27 -21.23
N ASN A 219 -6.57 -10.45 -22.29
CA ASN A 219 -7.68 -9.64 -22.75
C ASN A 219 -8.87 -10.50 -23.20
N HIS A 220 -8.58 -11.56 -23.94
CA HIS A 220 -9.58 -12.52 -24.38
C HIS A 220 -10.25 -13.22 -23.18
N PHE A 221 -9.45 -13.69 -22.22
CA PHE A 221 -9.93 -14.31 -21.00
C PHE A 221 -10.84 -13.38 -20.19
N LEU A 222 -10.38 -12.15 -19.89
CA LEU A 222 -11.14 -11.17 -19.12
C LEU A 222 -12.47 -10.78 -19.79
N LYS A 223 -12.45 -10.60 -21.11
CA LYS A 223 -13.65 -10.29 -21.90
C LYS A 223 -14.66 -11.44 -21.87
N THR A 224 -14.19 -12.67 -22.03
CA THR A 224 -15.06 -13.85 -22.13
C THR A 224 -15.63 -14.26 -20.77
N THR A 225 -14.80 -14.23 -19.73
CA THR A 225 -15.17 -14.68 -18.39
C THR A 225 -15.96 -13.61 -17.62
N PHE A 226 -15.54 -12.34 -17.70
CA PHE A 226 -16.06 -11.27 -16.84
C PHE A 226 -16.67 -10.08 -17.58
N GLN A 227 -16.64 -10.06 -18.91
CA GLN A 227 -17.06 -8.89 -19.72
C GLN A 227 -16.24 -7.63 -19.40
N LEU A 228 -15.02 -7.81 -18.88
CA LEU A 228 -14.07 -6.74 -18.65
C LEU A 228 -13.27 -6.50 -19.93
N ALA A 229 -13.60 -5.43 -20.66
CA ALA A 229 -12.78 -4.96 -21.77
C ALA A 229 -11.72 -4.00 -21.24
N LYS A 230 -10.43 -4.23 -21.56
CA LYS A 230 -9.37 -3.26 -21.25
C LYS A 230 -9.55 -2.02 -22.11
N ARG A 231 -9.34 -0.84 -21.51
CA ARG A 231 -9.26 0.42 -22.26
C ARG A 231 -7.88 0.51 -22.92
N ARG A 232 -7.88 0.92 -24.19
CA ARG A 232 -6.69 1.12 -25.01
C ARG A 232 -5.85 2.29 -24.49
#